data_AF-A0A2A9FQS8-F1
#
_entry.id   AF-A0A2A9FQS8-F1
#
_cell.length_a   1.000
_cell.length_b   1.000
_cell.length_c   1.000
_cell.angle_alpha   90.00
_cell.angle_beta   90.00
_cell.angle_gamma   90.00
#
_symmetry.space_group_name_H-M   'P 1'
#
loop_
_entity.id
_entity.type
_entity.pdbx_description
1 polymer ?
#
loop_
_entity_poly.entity_id
_entity_poly.type
_entity_poly.pdbx_seq_one_letter_code
_entity_poly.pdbx_strand_id
1 'polypeptide(L)'
;MITARNFKILAPVFLSVLLYGCATPPWLKDVWKTPDHERVELTQDEYLRLGYLARYLADSDTRAKLESKVLNTEYVRQWGVHDYSTNTSMASDVFIGKVSSDLGAGLGAAILVLGLISGDGSMEYVSQAFLPAEVEGQIIGSVKEARLATSVLLRKRLELVAEALGTKLECAQGCENHPDSIYTLRLPANKPDERFIYWPKDIVVTIDVGGATAVPKDDPISSLIGFPVAWKTLPGNSAEVRLYSEGTYDVNGKLEFEPNPGGPKIDPAVRHNIEKTALGLSILRTIYSDTQMIWGSQEFHPGMIFFDGAVHGFVSNGREEFVNLRVKIDALAIP
;
A
#
# COMPACT_ATOMS: atom_id res chain seq x y z
N MET A 1 -62.77 11.64 15.47
CA MET A 1 -63.01 10.19 15.45
C MET A 1 -62.23 9.61 14.27
N ILE A 2 -60.98 9.22 14.46
CA ILE A 2 -60.08 8.74 13.40
C ILE A 2 -60.01 7.21 13.52
N THR A 3 -60.33 6.50 12.44
CA THR A 3 -60.56 5.05 12.46
C THR A 3 -59.26 4.24 12.51
N ALA A 4 -59.16 3.35 13.49
CA ALA A 4 -57.98 2.53 13.79
C ALA A 4 -57.77 1.36 12.80
N ARG A 5 -57.75 1.62 11.48
CA ARG A 5 -57.62 0.59 10.44
C ARG A 5 -56.27 0.56 9.69
N ASN A 6 -55.48 1.64 9.73
CA ASN A 6 -54.22 1.73 8.96
C ASN A 6 -52.97 1.27 9.72
N PHE A 7 -53.07 0.92 11.01
CA PHE A 7 -51.90 0.60 11.85
C PHE A 7 -51.36 -0.84 11.66
N LYS A 8 -52.08 -1.71 10.93
CA LYS A 8 -51.72 -3.14 10.80
C LYS A 8 -50.74 -3.48 9.65
N ILE A 9 -50.45 -2.54 8.75
CA ILE A 9 -49.60 -2.79 7.57
C ILE A 9 -48.16 -2.24 7.78
N LEU A 10 -47.97 -1.29 8.70
CA LEU A 10 -46.65 -0.73 9.03
C LEU A 10 -45.78 -1.67 9.91
N ALA A 11 -46.40 -2.48 10.77
CA ALA A 11 -45.69 -3.41 11.66
C ALA A 11 -44.84 -4.48 10.93
N PRO A 12 -45.33 -5.22 9.91
CA PRO A 12 -44.53 -6.27 9.26
C PRO A 12 -43.35 -5.72 8.44
N VAL A 13 -43.43 -4.49 7.90
CA VAL A 13 -42.34 -3.88 7.13
C VAL A 13 -41.19 -3.43 8.03
N PHE A 14 -41.49 -2.91 9.23
CA PHE A 14 -40.44 -2.59 10.20
C PHE A 14 -39.78 -3.86 10.78
N LEU A 15 -40.54 -4.93 10.95
CA LEU A 15 -40.03 -6.19 11.48
C LEU A 15 -39.11 -6.93 10.50
N SER A 16 -39.38 -6.88 9.19
CA SER A 16 -38.49 -7.47 8.19
C SER A 16 -37.16 -6.70 8.09
N VAL A 17 -37.17 -5.36 8.11
CA VAL A 17 -35.94 -4.54 8.16
C VAL A 17 -35.07 -4.88 9.38
N LEU A 18 -35.67 -5.14 10.54
CA LEU A 18 -34.96 -5.57 11.74
C LEU A 18 -34.38 -7.01 11.65
N LEU A 19 -34.98 -7.89 10.84
CA LEU A 19 -34.49 -9.25 10.62
C LEU A 19 -33.38 -9.34 9.56
N TYR A 20 -33.36 -8.42 8.58
CA TYR A 20 -32.27 -8.37 7.58
C TYR A 20 -30.91 -8.03 8.18
N GLY A 21 -30.85 -7.35 9.33
CA GLY A 21 -29.60 -7.03 10.04
C GLY A 21 -28.81 -8.25 10.55
N CYS A 22 -29.42 -9.44 10.58
CA CYS A 22 -28.76 -10.70 10.96
C CYS A 22 -28.23 -11.51 9.76
N ALA A 23 -28.44 -11.06 8.52
CA ALA A 23 -28.10 -11.82 7.31
C ALA A 23 -26.83 -11.34 6.58
N THR A 24 -26.24 -10.21 6.98
CA THR A 24 -25.01 -9.68 6.37
C THR A 24 -23.79 -10.55 6.74
N PRO A 25 -23.02 -11.08 5.78
CA PRO A 25 -21.79 -11.83 6.06
C PRO A 25 -20.78 -10.99 6.87
N PRO A 26 -19.98 -11.59 7.79
CA PRO A 26 -19.07 -10.84 8.64
C PRO A 26 -18.06 -9.97 7.88
N TRP A 27 -17.51 -10.48 6.77
CA TRP A 27 -16.66 -9.72 5.84
C TRP A 27 -17.32 -8.40 5.40
N LEU A 28 -18.56 -8.46 4.91
CA LEU A 28 -19.27 -7.29 4.38
C LEU A 28 -19.61 -6.29 5.49
N LYS A 29 -19.94 -6.80 6.69
CA LYS A 29 -20.17 -5.99 7.88
C LYS A 29 -18.90 -5.26 8.34
N ASP A 30 -17.73 -5.89 8.21
CA ASP A 30 -16.43 -5.30 8.53
C ASP A 30 -16.04 -4.23 7.49
N VAL A 31 -16.16 -4.54 6.18
CA VAL A 31 -15.89 -3.60 5.07
C VAL A 31 -16.77 -2.33 5.13
N TRP A 32 -18.01 -2.42 5.63
CA TRP A 32 -18.88 -1.25 5.81
C TRP A 32 -18.59 -0.44 7.08
N LYS A 33 -17.70 -0.89 7.96
CA LYS A 33 -17.32 -0.16 9.17
C LYS A 33 -16.17 0.80 8.84
N THR A 34 -16.52 2.05 8.48
CA THR A 34 -15.54 3.14 8.37
C THR A 34 -14.74 3.29 9.68
N PRO A 35 -13.40 3.31 9.65
CA PRO A 35 -12.58 3.59 10.82
C PRO A 35 -12.75 5.02 11.36
N ASP A 36 -12.63 5.17 12.67
CA ASP A 36 -12.65 6.48 13.33
C ASP A 36 -11.48 7.34 12.83
N HIS A 37 -11.77 8.62 12.57
CA HIS A 37 -10.79 9.58 12.11
C HIS A 37 -11.06 10.97 12.68
N GLU A 38 -10.01 11.76 12.82
CA GLU A 38 -10.07 13.13 13.33
C GLU A 38 -9.20 14.06 12.50
N ARG A 39 -9.56 15.34 12.44
CA ARG A 39 -8.68 16.34 11.83
C ARG A 39 -7.43 16.52 12.67
N VAL A 40 -6.29 16.58 12.01
CA VAL A 40 -5.01 16.87 12.66
C VAL A 40 -4.38 18.08 11.98
N GLU A 41 -3.95 19.03 12.80
CA GLU A 41 -3.03 20.09 12.41
C GLU A 41 -1.63 19.45 12.36
N LEU A 42 -1.19 19.11 11.15
CA LEU A 42 0.18 18.67 10.91
C LEU A 42 1.10 19.91 10.89
N THR A 43 2.38 19.72 11.14
CA THR A 43 3.37 20.77 10.84
C THR A 43 3.46 21.00 9.33
N GLN A 44 3.93 22.17 8.91
CA GLN A 44 4.12 22.48 7.49
C GLN A 44 5.04 21.45 6.79
N ASP A 45 6.05 20.95 7.48
CA ASP A 45 6.97 19.95 6.95
C ASP A 45 6.30 18.57 6.82
N GLU A 46 5.46 18.16 7.77
CA GLU A 46 4.67 16.92 7.67
C GLU A 46 3.64 17.00 6.53
N TYR A 47 2.94 18.13 6.36
CA TYR A 47 2.05 18.35 5.22
C TYR A 47 2.79 18.22 3.88
N LEU A 48 3.96 18.84 3.75
CA LEU A 48 4.77 18.78 2.52
C LEU A 48 5.37 17.39 2.28
N ARG A 49 5.85 16.71 3.34
CA ARG A 49 6.36 15.33 3.31
C ARG A 49 5.29 14.36 2.83
N LEU A 50 4.16 14.27 3.54
CA LEU A 50 3.07 13.36 3.21
C LEU A 50 2.41 13.73 1.89
N GLY A 51 2.17 15.02 1.66
CA GLY A 51 1.59 15.51 0.41
C GLY A 51 2.44 15.15 -0.80
N TYR A 52 3.76 15.33 -0.75
CA TYR A 52 4.65 14.95 -1.85
C TYR A 52 4.73 13.44 -2.06
N LEU A 53 4.83 12.63 -0.99
CA LEU A 53 4.88 11.18 -1.11
C LEU A 53 3.56 10.62 -1.70
N ALA A 54 2.41 11.18 -1.29
CA ALA A 54 1.09 10.78 -1.77
C ALA A 54 0.59 11.55 -3.01
N ARG A 55 1.41 12.41 -3.64
CA ARG A 55 0.98 13.39 -4.67
C ARG A 55 0.32 12.81 -5.92
N TYR A 56 0.46 11.51 -6.18
CA TYR A 56 -0.23 10.84 -7.28
C TYR A 56 -1.71 10.55 -6.98
N LEU A 57 -2.14 10.61 -5.72
CA LEU A 57 -3.55 10.57 -5.31
C LEU A 57 -4.26 11.93 -5.46
N ALA A 58 -3.51 12.98 -5.81
CA ALA A 58 -4.04 14.33 -6.06
C ALA A 58 -4.09 14.63 -7.57
N ASP A 59 -4.91 15.61 -7.95
CA ASP A 59 -4.99 16.13 -9.31
C ASP A 59 -3.64 16.70 -9.80
N SER A 60 -3.49 16.85 -11.12
CA SER A 60 -2.24 17.26 -11.74
C SER A 60 -1.74 18.65 -11.30
N ASP A 61 -2.65 19.60 -11.04
CA ASP A 61 -2.30 20.96 -10.58
C ASP A 61 -1.81 20.93 -9.13
N THR A 62 -2.50 20.20 -8.25
CA THR A 62 -2.09 20.00 -6.85
C THR A 62 -0.74 19.30 -6.78
N ARG A 63 -0.51 18.26 -7.59
CA ARG A 63 0.79 17.57 -7.71
C ARG A 63 1.91 18.53 -8.09
N ALA A 64 1.71 19.35 -9.13
CA ALA A 64 2.73 20.29 -9.59
C ALA A 64 3.09 21.36 -8.54
N LYS A 65 2.11 21.84 -7.76
CA LYS A 65 2.34 22.78 -6.65
C LYS A 65 3.16 22.15 -5.52
N LEU A 66 2.82 20.92 -5.12
CA LEU A 66 3.56 20.15 -4.11
C LEU A 66 5.02 19.92 -4.52
N GLU A 67 5.26 19.52 -5.77
CA GLU A 67 6.61 19.33 -6.32
C GLU A 67 7.42 20.64 -6.28
N SER A 68 6.80 21.77 -6.65
CA SER A 68 7.42 23.10 -6.59
C SER A 68 7.72 23.56 -5.15
N LYS A 69 6.82 23.32 -4.20
CA LYS A 69 7.04 23.72 -2.79
C LYS A 69 8.16 22.93 -2.11
N VAL A 70 8.22 21.61 -2.31
CA VAL A 70 9.24 20.75 -1.68
C VAL A 70 10.66 21.23 -2.03
N LEU A 71 10.93 21.56 -3.29
CA LEU A 71 12.23 22.06 -3.75
C LEU A 71 12.64 23.42 -3.14
N ASN A 72 11.69 24.12 -2.52
CA ASN A 72 11.92 25.41 -1.86
C ASN A 72 12.03 25.30 -0.32
N THR A 73 11.85 24.11 0.26
CA THR A 73 12.02 23.90 1.71
C THR A 73 13.48 23.99 2.15
N GLU A 74 13.71 24.46 3.37
CA GLU A 74 15.06 24.55 3.94
C GLU A 74 15.66 23.16 4.20
N TYR A 75 14.84 22.22 4.69
CA TYR A 75 15.25 20.85 5.00
C TYR A 75 15.85 20.09 3.80
N VAL A 76 15.20 20.16 2.62
CA VAL A 76 15.73 19.57 1.37
C VAL A 76 17.07 20.20 0.96
N ARG A 77 17.22 21.51 1.18
CA ARG A 77 18.48 22.22 0.88
C ARG A 77 19.61 21.87 1.85
N GLN A 78 19.30 21.65 3.13
CA GLN A 78 20.29 21.28 4.15
C GLN A 78 20.78 19.83 3.99
N TRP A 79 19.89 18.87 3.72
CA TRP A 79 20.26 17.47 3.43
C TRP A 79 21.22 17.36 2.25
N GLY A 80 21.00 18.15 1.20
CA GLY A 80 21.86 18.22 0.02
C GLY A 80 23.34 18.53 0.29
N VAL A 81 23.66 19.18 1.42
CA VAL A 81 25.01 19.66 1.73
C VAL A 81 25.80 18.70 2.63
N HIS A 82 25.14 18.05 3.61
CA HIS A 82 25.84 17.28 4.64
C HIS A 82 26.01 15.79 4.31
N ASP A 83 24.95 15.08 3.91
CA ASP A 83 24.98 13.61 3.79
C ASP A 83 25.44 13.10 2.40
N TYR A 84 25.40 13.95 1.38
CA TYR A 84 25.84 13.58 0.03
C TYR A 84 27.36 13.44 -0.09
N SER A 85 28.15 14.17 0.71
CA SER A 85 29.62 14.14 0.63
C SER A 85 30.21 12.76 0.94
N THR A 86 29.60 12.03 1.89
CA THR A 86 30.05 10.71 2.34
C THR A 86 29.53 9.57 1.46
N ASN A 87 28.32 9.70 0.91
CA ASN A 87 27.65 8.64 0.13
C ASN A 87 27.92 8.71 -1.38
N THR A 88 28.28 9.88 -1.91
CA THR A 88 28.47 10.07 -3.36
C THR A 88 29.55 9.17 -3.96
N SER A 89 30.61 8.87 -3.21
CA SER A 89 31.75 8.04 -3.64
C SER A 89 31.38 6.58 -3.88
N MET A 90 30.46 6.00 -3.11
CA MET A 90 29.99 4.63 -3.35
C MET A 90 28.98 4.57 -4.50
N ALA A 91 28.11 5.57 -4.61
CA ALA A 91 27.08 5.61 -5.65
C ALA A 91 27.63 5.94 -7.05
N SER A 92 28.63 6.83 -7.18
CA SER A 92 29.16 7.23 -8.48
C SER A 92 29.73 6.08 -9.29
N ASP A 93 30.44 5.18 -8.62
CA ASP A 93 31.18 4.09 -9.28
C ASP A 93 30.23 3.00 -9.81
N VAL A 94 29.06 2.84 -9.17
CA VAL A 94 27.99 1.94 -9.64
C VAL A 94 27.27 2.54 -10.86
N PHE A 95 26.93 3.84 -10.83
CA PHE A 95 26.15 4.48 -11.89
C PHE A 95 26.88 4.63 -13.23
N ILE A 96 28.21 4.77 -13.22
CA ILE A 96 29.01 4.91 -14.45
C ILE A 96 29.17 3.56 -15.20
N GLY A 97 28.89 2.42 -14.55
CA GLY A 97 29.33 1.11 -15.04
C GLY A 97 28.38 0.28 -15.92
N LYS A 98 27.04 0.43 -15.83
CA LYS A 98 26.10 -0.61 -16.34
C LYS A 98 24.80 -0.15 -17.03
N VAL A 99 24.57 1.14 -17.25
CA VAL A 99 23.29 1.62 -17.84
C VAL A 99 23.28 1.49 -19.37
N SER A 100 23.10 0.28 -19.91
CA SER A 100 23.00 0.06 -21.37
C SER A 100 21.93 -0.93 -21.86
N SER A 101 21.32 -1.75 -21.00
CA SER A 101 20.23 -2.69 -21.39
C SER A 101 18.83 -2.32 -20.90
N ASP A 102 18.70 -1.74 -19.71
CA ASP A 102 17.42 -1.72 -18.98
C ASP A 102 16.51 -0.52 -19.32
N LEU A 103 17.01 0.43 -20.12
CA LEU A 103 16.29 1.66 -20.47
C LEU A 103 14.95 1.39 -21.21
N GLY A 104 14.87 0.29 -21.98
CA GLY A 104 13.67 -0.11 -22.71
C GLY A 104 12.51 -0.54 -21.81
N ALA A 105 12.80 -1.15 -20.66
CA ALA A 105 11.77 -1.53 -19.68
C ALA A 105 11.21 -0.30 -18.94
N GLY A 106 12.09 0.67 -18.61
CA GLY A 106 11.68 1.93 -17.98
C GLY A 106 10.76 2.77 -18.86
N LEU A 107 11.04 2.86 -20.15
CA LEU A 107 10.18 3.57 -21.12
C LEU A 107 8.80 2.93 -21.27
N GLY A 108 8.72 1.59 -21.35
CA GLY A 108 7.44 0.89 -21.42
C GLY A 108 6.58 1.08 -20.16
N ALA A 109 7.19 1.02 -18.98
CA ALA A 109 6.49 1.21 -17.72
C ALA A 109 6.02 2.67 -17.51
N ALA A 110 6.82 3.67 -17.92
CA ALA A 110 6.43 5.08 -17.84
C ALA A 110 5.20 5.41 -18.70
N ILE A 111 5.04 4.76 -19.86
CA ILE A 111 3.84 4.88 -20.71
C ILE A 111 2.62 4.24 -20.03
N LEU A 112 2.81 3.12 -19.31
CA LEU A 112 1.75 2.43 -18.58
C LEU A 112 1.20 3.27 -17.41
N VAL A 113 2.08 4.02 -16.73
CA VAL A 113 1.70 4.99 -15.68
C VAL A 113 0.76 6.09 -16.21
N LEU A 114 0.88 6.50 -17.47
CA LEU A 114 -0.04 7.47 -18.08
C LEU A 114 -1.45 6.91 -18.34
N GLY A 115 -1.59 5.58 -18.46
CA GLY A 115 -2.88 4.91 -18.71
C GLY A 115 -3.75 4.67 -17.46
N LEU A 116 -3.18 4.83 -16.26
CA LEU A 116 -3.85 4.64 -14.96
C LEU A 116 -4.36 5.95 -14.34
N ILE A 117 -4.36 7.03 -15.12
CA ILE A 117 -4.65 8.39 -14.66
C ILE A 117 -6.12 8.73 -14.96
N SER A 118 -6.86 9.17 -13.95
CA SER A 118 -8.22 9.71 -14.09
C SER A 118 -8.20 11.04 -14.85
N GLY A 119 -9.37 11.49 -15.32
CA GLY A 119 -9.49 12.69 -16.17
C GLY A 119 -8.96 14.01 -15.59
N ASP A 120 -8.63 14.05 -14.29
CA ASP A 120 -8.05 15.18 -13.55
C ASP A 120 -6.54 15.04 -13.27
N GLY A 121 -5.91 13.93 -13.66
CA GLY A 121 -4.47 13.69 -13.42
C GLY A 121 -4.12 12.84 -12.20
N SER A 122 -5.11 12.44 -11.38
CA SER A 122 -4.89 11.61 -10.19
C SER A 122 -4.89 10.10 -10.50
N MET A 123 -4.51 9.28 -9.51
CA MET A 123 -4.50 7.82 -9.56
C MET A 123 -5.32 7.28 -8.40
N GLU A 124 -6.07 6.20 -8.62
CA GLU A 124 -6.86 5.54 -7.57
C GLU A 124 -5.98 4.95 -6.45
N TYR A 125 -4.74 4.58 -6.79
CA TYR A 125 -3.76 3.94 -5.90
C TYR A 125 -2.36 4.52 -6.06
N VAL A 126 -1.61 4.56 -4.97
CA VAL A 126 -0.16 4.74 -4.94
C VAL A 126 0.47 3.64 -4.08
N SER A 127 1.56 3.06 -4.54
CA SER A 127 2.40 2.16 -3.75
C SER A 127 3.83 2.28 -4.22
N GLN A 128 4.74 2.68 -3.34
CA GLN A 128 6.14 2.88 -3.67
C GLN A 128 7.06 2.35 -2.58
N ALA A 129 8.20 1.83 -2.99
CA ALA A 129 9.31 1.46 -2.11
C ALA A 129 10.57 2.26 -2.44
N PHE A 130 11.36 2.54 -1.41
CA PHE A 130 12.59 3.32 -1.42
C PHE A 130 13.72 2.48 -0.80
N LEU A 131 14.82 2.35 -1.52
CA LEU A 131 15.94 1.50 -1.14
C LEU A 131 17.27 2.27 -1.12
N PRO A 132 18.13 2.00 -0.13
CA PRO A 132 19.52 2.45 -0.15
C PRO A 132 20.32 1.79 -1.29
N ALA A 133 21.59 2.18 -1.44
CA ALA A 133 22.50 1.55 -2.43
C ALA A 133 22.85 0.09 -2.09
N GLU A 134 22.71 -0.31 -0.82
CA GLU A 134 23.07 -1.63 -0.31
C GLU A 134 21.99 -2.15 0.64
N VAL A 135 21.54 -3.38 0.44
CA VAL A 135 20.60 -4.08 1.32
C VAL A 135 21.27 -5.38 1.77
N GLU A 136 21.44 -5.57 3.08
CA GLU A 136 22.04 -6.77 3.67
C GLU A 136 23.43 -7.17 3.13
N GLY A 137 24.32 -6.19 2.91
CA GLY A 137 25.64 -6.45 2.33
C GLY A 137 25.64 -6.61 0.81
N GLN A 138 24.49 -6.52 0.15
CA GLN A 138 24.36 -6.65 -1.30
C GLN A 138 24.12 -5.28 -1.95
N ILE A 139 25.08 -4.86 -2.79
CA ILE A 139 24.99 -3.62 -3.58
C ILE A 139 23.96 -3.81 -4.69
N ILE A 140 23.02 -2.88 -4.79
CA ILE A 140 22.00 -2.85 -5.85
C ILE A 140 22.57 -2.11 -7.07
N GLY A 141 22.92 -2.86 -8.12
CA GLY A 141 23.57 -2.33 -9.33
C GLY A 141 22.67 -2.27 -10.57
N SER A 142 21.41 -2.69 -10.48
CA SER A 142 20.49 -2.80 -11.61
C SER A 142 19.01 -2.67 -11.20
N VAL A 143 18.16 -2.37 -12.19
CA VAL A 143 16.69 -2.31 -12.01
C VAL A 143 16.15 -3.65 -11.52
N LYS A 144 16.69 -4.77 -12.02
CA LYS A 144 16.29 -6.11 -11.57
C LYS A 144 16.59 -6.33 -10.09
N GLU A 145 17.79 -6.01 -9.64
CA GLU A 145 18.20 -6.15 -8.24
C GLU A 145 17.34 -5.25 -7.32
N ALA A 146 17.00 -4.02 -7.74
CA ALA A 146 16.13 -3.13 -6.98
C ALA A 146 14.71 -3.69 -6.80
N ARG A 147 14.14 -4.30 -7.85
CA ARG A 147 12.82 -4.97 -7.77
C ARG A 147 12.86 -6.19 -6.84
N LEU A 148 13.93 -6.99 -6.91
CA LEU A 148 14.12 -8.15 -6.03
C LEU A 148 14.30 -7.74 -4.57
N ALA A 149 15.11 -6.71 -4.29
CA ALA A 149 15.29 -6.17 -2.94
C ALA A 149 13.98 -5.60 -2.36
N THR A 150 13.13 -5.00 -3.19
CA THR A 150 11.77 -4.55 -2.79
C THR A 150 10.88 -5.74 -2.42
N SER A 151 10.89 -6.82 -3.21
CA SER A 151 10.15 -8.05 -2.90
C SER A 151 10.64 -8.70 -1.58
N VAL A 152 11.96 -8.71 -1.35
CA VAL A 152 12.55 -9.17 -0.07
C VAL A 152 12.14 -8.29 1.11
N LEU A 153 12.09 -6.96 0.95
CA LEU A 153 11.61 -6.04 1.98
C LEU A 153 10.14 -6.33 2.34
N LEU A 154 9.26 -6.44 1.34
CA LEU A 154 7.85 -6.75 1.55
C LEU A 154 7.66 -8.15 2.17
N ARG A 155 8.42 -9.17 1.76
CA ARG A 155 8.40 -10.50 2.38
C ARG A 155 8.69 -10.43 3.88
N LYS A 156 9.71 -9.68 4.31
CA LYS A 156 10.02 -9.51 5.74
C LYS A 156 8.90 -8.83 6.51
N ARG A 157 8.24 -7.83 5.89
CA ARG A 157 7.06 -7.20 6.48
C ARG A 157 5.89 -8.20 6.62
N LEU A 158 5.72 -9.11 5.66
CA LEU A 158 4.75 -10.20 5.77
C LEU A 158 5.15 -11.29 6.79
N GLU A 159 6.44 -11.51 7.03
CA GLU A 159 6.93 -12.40 8.10
C GLU A 159 6.58 -11.83 9.49
N LEU A 160 6.71 -10.51 9.70
CA LEU A 160 6.23 -9.82 10.92
C LEU A 160 4.70 -9.92 11.09
N VAL A 161 3.94 -9.79 9.99
CA VAL A 161 2.48 -10.00 10.00
C VAL A 161 2.13 -11.44 10.38
N ALA A 162 2.86 -12.43 9.85
CA ALA A 162 2.65 -13.84 10.17
C ALA A 162 2.88 -14.13 11.66
N GLU A 163 3.98 -13.61 12.21
CA GLU A 163 4.32 -13.72 13.63
C GLU A 163 3.24 -13.09 14.53
N ALA A 164 2.81 -11.87 14.22
CA ALA A 164 1.77 -11.16 14.97
C ALA A 164 0.39 -11.86 14.91
N LEU A 165 0.09 -12.57 13.81
CA LEU A 165 -1.11 -13.40 13.68
C LEU A 165 -0.95 -14.83 14.23
N GLY A 166 0.23 -15.17 14.78
CA GLY A 166 0.52 -16.49 15.35
C GLY A 166 0.56 -17.62 14.31
N THR A 167 0.98 -17.31 13.08
CA THR A 167 1.05 -18.25 11.95
C THR A 167 2.41 -18.16 11.23
N LYS A 168 2.54 -18.81 10.07
CA LYS A 168 3.71 -18.77 9.20
C LYS A 168 3.35 -18.22 7.83
N LEU A 169 4.30 -17.54 7.21
CA LEU A 169 4.21 -17.13 5.81
C LEU A 169 4.52 -18.33 4.91
N GLU A 170 3.51 -18.87 4.23
CA GLU A 170 3.65 -19.97 3.28
C GLU A 170 3.85 -19.41 1.86
N CYS A 171 4.89 -19.85 1.15
CA CYS A 171 5.04 -19.52 -0.26
C CYS A 171 4.04 -20.32 -1.11
N ALA A 172 3.20 -19.62 -1.90
CA ALA A 172 2.36 -20.26 -2.91
C ALA A 172 3.04 -20.22 -4.29
N GLN A 173 3.59 -19.06 -4.70
CA GLN A 173 4.25 -18.89 -6.01
C GLN A 173 5.24 -17.70 -6.00
N GLY A 174 6.33 -17.81 -6.77
CA GLY A 174 7.19 -16.66 -7.09
C GLY A 174 8.11 -16.13 -5.97
N CYS A 175 8.23 -16.82 -4.82
CA CYS A 175 8.92 -16.26 -3.65
C CYS A 175 10.46 -16.28 -3.73
N GLU A 176 11.05 -16.92 -4.75
CA GLU A 176 12.50 -16.99 -4.97
C GLU A 176 12.88 -16.32 -6.28
N ASN A 177 13.82 -15.37 -6.22
CA ASN A 177 14.43 -14.70 -7.38
C ASN A 177 13.43 -14.05 -8.37
N HIS A 178 12.21 -13.77 -7.94
CA HIS A 178 11.16 -13.11 -8.73
C HIS A 178 10.61 -11.89 -7.96
N PRO A 179 10.33 -10.77 -8.64
CA PRO A 179 9.79 -9.56 -7.99
C PRO A 179 8.34 -9.77 -7.53
N ASP A 180 7.55 -10.49 -8.31
CA ASP A 180 6.12 -10.68 -8.08
C ASP A 180 5.91 -12.04 -7.39
N SER A 181 5.14 -12.10 -6.32
CA SER A 181 5.03 -13.29 -5.47
C SER A 181 3.68 -13.42 -4.79
N ILE A 182 3.30 -14.64 -4.44
CA ILE A 182 2.02 -14.97 -3.80
C ILE A 182 2.30 -15.81 -2.56
N TYR A 183 1.76 -15.37 -1.44
CA TYR A 183 1.87 -16.01 -0.14
C TYR A 183 0.51 -16.39 0.41
N THR A 184 0.50 -17.34 1.35
CA THR A 184 -0.66 -17.71 2.15
C THR A 184 -0.31 -17.61 3.64
N LEU A 185 -1.24 -17.12 4.45
CA LEU A 185 -1.21 -17.12 5.91
C LEU A 185 -2.39 -17.96 6.39
N ARG A 186 -2.15 -19.10 7.05
CA ARG A 186 -3.22 -19.96 7.59
C ARG A 186 -3.58 -19.51 8.99
N LEU A 187 -4.76 -18.93 9.20
CA LEU A 187 -5.10 -18.36 10.51
C LEU A 187 -5.53 -19.46 11.50
N PRO A 188 -5.13 -19.38 12.78
CA PRO A 188 -5.54 -20.35 13.79
C PRO A 188 -7.05 -20.21 14.09
N ALA A 189 -7.84 -21.19 13.65
CA ALA A 189 -9.29 -21.21 13.83
C ALA A 189 -9.75 -21.21 15.30
N ASN A 190 -8.89 -21.63 16.22
CA ASN A 190 -9.13 -21.66 17.67
C ASN A 190 -8.63 -20.41 18.41
N LYS A 191 -8.05 -19.42 17.71
CA LYS A 191 -7.52 -18.18 18.29
C LYS A 191 -7.91 -16.95 17.43
N PRO A 192 -9.20 -16.70 17.18
CA PRO A 192 -9.63 -15.43 16.59
C PRO A 192 -9.32 -14.28 17.55
N ASP A 193 -8.88 -13.14 17.01
CA ASP A 193 -8.69 -11.91 17.78
C ASP A 193 -10.00 -11.10 17.79
N GLU A 194 -10.53 -10.86 19.00
CA GLU A 194 -11.83 -10.20 19.23
C GLU A 194 -11.91 -8.76 18.69
N ARG A 195 -10.78 -8.16 18.30
CA ARG A 195 -10.74 -6.83 17.65
C ARG A 195 -11.33 -6.84 16.23
N PHE A 196 -11.38 -7.99 15.57
CA PHE A 196 -11.79 -8.10 14.16
C PHE A 196 -13.17 -8.75 14.02
N ILE A 197 -14.05 -8.16 13.19
CA ILE A 197 -15.38 -8.70 12.92
C ILE A 197 -15.28 -9.87 11.95
N TYR A 198 -14.35 -9.81 11.00
CA TYR A 198 -14.04 -10.87 10.05
C TYR A 198 -12.67 -11.51 10.33
N TRP A 199 -12.69 -12.80 10.63
CA TRP A 199 -11.50 -13.64 10.81
C TRP A 199 -11.59 -14.85 9.86
N PRO A 200 -10.91 -14.83 8.70
CA PRO A 200 -10.99 -15.91 7.71
C PRO A 200 -10.18 -17.15 8.13
N LYS A 201 -10.35 -18.26 7.40
CA LYS A 201 -9.48 -19.46 7.53
C LYS A 201 -8.05 -19.20 7.05
N ASP A 202 -7.89 -18.34 6.05
CA ASP A 202 -6.64 -18.00 5.41
C ASP A 202 -6.69 -16.59 4.81
N ILE A 203 -5.50 -16.00 4.68
CA ILE A 203 -5.26 -14.78 3.93
C ILE A 203 -4.32 -15.14 2.78
N VAL A 204 -4.67 -14.75 1.57
CA VAL A 204 -3.81 -14.84 0.39
C VAL A 204 -3.29 -13.43 0.10
N VAL A 205 -1.97 -13.30 0.00
CA VAL A 205 -1.31 -12.01 -0.24
C VAL A 205 -0.62 -12.07 -1.60
N THR A 206 -0.90 -11.11 -2.48
CA THR A 206 -0.17 -10.95 -3.74
C THR A 206 0.73 -9.72 -3.66
N ILE A 207 1.97 -9.88 -4.07
CA ILE A 207 2.95 -8.81 -4.28
C ILE A 207 3.17 -8.67 -5.79
N ASP A 208 3.07 -7.44 -6.31
CA ASP A 208 3.53 -7.05 -7.64
C ASP A 208 4.50 -5.89 -7.49
N VAL A 209 5.77 -6.11 -7.86
CA VAL A 209 6.79 -5.05 -7.84
C VAL A 209 7.07 -4.66 -9.29
N GLY A 210 6.48 -3.56 -9.70
CA GLY A 210 6.63 -2.97 -11.04
C GLY A 210 8.05 -2.46 -11.32
N GLY A 211 8.19 -1.54 -12.27
CA GLY A 211 9.50 -0.98 -12.63
C GLY A 211 10.18 -0.27 -11.44
N ALA A 212 11.52 -0.24 -11.46
CA ALA A 212 12.33 0.55 -10.54
C ALA A 212 13.28 1.48 -11.31
N THR A 213 13.71 2.56 -10.67
CA THR A 213 14.66 3.53 -11.22
C THR A 213 15.68 3.94 -10.19
N ALA A 214 16.87 4.31 -10.68
CA ALA A 214 17.85 5.06 -9.92
C ALA A 214 17.26 6.40 -9.46
N VAL A 215 17.66 6.86 -8.27
CA VAL A 215 17.30 8.17 -7.73
C VAL A 215 18.37 9.20 -8.12
N PRO A 216 18.00 10.28 -8.84
CA PRO A 216 18.92 11.39 -9.13
C PRO A 216 19.44 12.05 -7.85
N LYS A 217 20.65 12.64 -7.91
CA LYS A 217 21.26 13.30 -6.74
C LYS A 217 20.44 14.48 -6.21
N ASP A 218 19.74 15.17 -7.09
CA ASP A 218 18.89 16.32 -6.84
C ASP A 218 17.43 15.97 -6.49
N ASP A 219 17.09 14.68 -6.42
CA ASP A 219 15.77 14.23 -6.00
C ASP A 219 15.57 14.42 -4.49
N PRO A 220 14.51 15.15 -4.04
CA PRO A 220 14.31 15.45 -2.62
C PRO A 220 13.97 14.21 -1.77
N ILE A 221 13.68 13.06 -2.38
CA ILE A 221 13.14 11.88 -1.68
C ILE A 221 13.97 11.43 -0.48
N SER A 222 15.30 11.46 -0.56
CA SER A 222 16.19 11.04 0.54
C SER A 222 15.97 11.86 1.80
N SER A 223 15.83 13.18 1.63
CA SER A 223 15.43 14.08 2.71
C SER A 223 14.04 13.66 3.21
N LEU A 224 13.04 13.60 2.30
CA LEU A 224 11.65 13.36 2.69
C LEU A 224 11.39 12.04 3.43
N ILE A 225 12.22 11.01 3.25
CA ILE A 225 12.05 9.75 3.99
C ILE A 225 13.07 9.53 5.11
N GLY A 226 14.09 10.39 5.21
CA GLY A 226 15.06 10.41 6.30
C GLY A 226 16.24 9.44 6.16
N PHE A 227 16.50 8.91 4.95
CA PHE A 227 17.70 8.10 4.66
C PHE A 227 18.17 8.25 3.21
N PRO A 228 19.46 7.99 2.89
CA PRO A 228 19.96 8.07 1.52
C PRO A 228 19.33 7.02 0.60
N VAL A 229 18.58 7.46 -0.41
CA VAL A 229 17.95 6.59 -1.41
C VAL A 229 18.80 6.52 -2.67
N ALA A 230 19.10 5.31 -3.13
CA ALA A 230 19.73 5.08 -4.43
C ALA A 230 18.73 4.55 -5.47
N TRP A 231 17.70 3.84 -5.03
CA TRP A 231 16.69 3.22 -5.89
C TRP A 231 15.29 3.44 -5.35
N LYS A 232 14.32 3.65 -6.26
CA LYS A 232 12.89 3.68 -5.93
C LYS A 232 12.08 2.92 -6.97
N THR A 233 10.95 2.36 -6.57
CA THR A 233 9.96 1.87 -7.54
C THR A 233 9.30 3.06 -8.26
N LEU A 234 8.79 2.83 -9.47
CA LEU A 234 8.22 3.89 -10.31
C LEU A 234 7.00 4.58 -9.65
N PRO A 235 6.66 5.80 -10.07
CA PRO A 235 5.40 6.45 -9.68
C PRO A 235 4.15 5.58 -9.84
N GLY A 236 3.12 5.87 -9.04
CA GLY A 236 1.85 5.15 -9.05
C GLY A 236 1.90 3.89 -8.17
N ASN A 237 1.29 2.80 -8.64
CA ASN A 237 1.11 1.56 -7.90
C ASN A 237 2.15 0.51 -8.36
N SER A 238 3.36 0.57 -7.80
CA SER A 238 4.54 -0.19 -8.27
C SER A 238 5.25 -1.02 -7.19
N ALA A 239 4.77 -0.97 -5.95
CA ALA A 239 5.12 -1.87 -4.86
C ALA A 239 3.80 -2.40 -4.25
N GLU A 240 2.97 -2.97 -5.12
CA GLU A 240 1.58 -3.33 -4.86
C GLU A 240 1.52 -4.54 -3.93
N VAL A 241 0.81 -4.38 -2.80
CA VAL A 241 0.37 -5.49 -1.95
C VAL A 241 -1.15 -5.53 -2.02
N ARG A 242 -1.71 -6.70 -2.33
CA ARG A 242 -3.15 -6.94 -2.20
C ARG A 242 -3.45 -8.04 -1.20
N LEU A 243 -4.56 -7.88 -0.49
CA LEU A 243 -4.99 -8.79 0.58
C LEU A 243 -6.33 -9.42 0.23
N TYR A 244 -6.35 -10.75 0.15
CA TYR A 244 -7.54 -11.53 -0.09
C TYR A 244 -7.74 -12.59 1.00
N SER A 245 -8.92 -13.18 1.05
CA SER A 245 -9.23 -14.32 1.94
C SER A 245 -10.04 -15.39 1.26
N GLU A 246 -10.10 -16.55 1.92
CA GLU A 246 -10.80 -17.75 1.49
C GLU A 246 -10.29 -18.22 0.12
N GLY A 247 -9.00 -18.56 0.06
CA GLY A 247 -8.39 -19.15 -1.13
C GLY A 247 -9.04 -20.49 -1.50
N THR A 248 -9.11 -20.78 -2.79
CA THR A 248 -9.49 -22.09 -3.34
C THR A 248 -8.23 -22.94 -3.48
N TYR A 249 -8.28 -24.20 -3.04
CA TYR A 249 -7.13 -25.09 -3.01
C TYR A 249 -7.46 -26.43 -3.68
N ASP A 250 -6.49 -26.96 -4.42
CA ASP A 250 -6.60 -28.25 -5.10
C ASP A 250 -6.61 -29.43 -4.12
N VAL A 251 -6.77 -30.64 -4.65
CA VAL A 251 -6.74 -31.89 -3.86
C VAL A 251 -5.42 -32.16 -3.14
N ASN A 252 -4.34 -31.45 -3.49
CA ASN A 252 -3.03 -31.53 -2.86
C ASN A 252 -2.80 -30.39 -1.84
N GLY A 253 -3.79 -29.52 -1.62
CA GLY A 253 -3.70 -28.35 -0.74
C GLY A 253 -2.94 -27.15 -1.31
N LYS A 254 -2.66 -27.14 -2.63
CA LYS A 254 -2.02 -26.00 -3.32
C LYS A 254 -3.06 -24.97 -3.74
N LEU A 255 -2.69 -23.70 -3.67
CA LEU A 255 -3.56 -22.59 -4.11
C LEU A 255 -3.85 -22.74 -5.60
N GLU A 256 -5.13 -22.63 -5.99
CA GLU A 256 -5.53 -22.59 -7.39
C GLU A 256 -5.37 -21.16 -7.95
N PHE A 257 -5.16 -21.05 -9.26
CA PHE A 257 -4.96 -19.78 -9.96
C PHE A 257 -5.95 -19.67 -11.11
N GLU A 258 -6.56 -18.49 -11.27
CA GLU A 258 -7.47 -18.22 -12.36
C GLU A 258 -6.68 -17.94 -13.65
N PRO A 259 -7.12 -18.42 -14.83
CA PRO A 259 -6.50 -18.05 -16.09
C PRO A 259 -6.71 -16.55 -16.34
N ASN A 260 -5.65 -15.75 -16.37
CA ASN A 260 -5.72 -14.35 -16.80
C ASN A 260 -5.57 -14.27 -18.34
N PRO A 261 -6.64 -14.00 -19.12
CA PRO A 261 -6.56 -13.90 -20.58
C PRO A 261 -5.95 -12.57 -21.06
N GLY A 262 -5.68 -11.62 -20.17
CA GLY A 262 -5.27 -10.25 -20.48
C GLY A 262 -3.81 -9.90 -20.18
N GLY A 263 -3.03 -10.75 -19.51
CA GLY A 263 -1.63 -10.44 -19.21
C GLY A 263 -0.89 -11.47 -18.35
N PRO A 264 0.36 -11.16 -17.95
CA PRO A 264 1.22 -12.06 -17.17
C PRO A 264 0.92 -12.05 -15.66
N LYS A 265 -0.10 -11.32 -15.18
CA LYS A 265 -0.48 -11.31 -13.76
C LYS A 265 -1.03 -12.67 -13.36
N ILE A 266 -0.57 -13.16 -12.21
CA ILE A 266 -0.99 -14.42 -11.62
C ILE A 266 -2.11 -14.09 -10.63
N ASP A 267 -3.35 -14.36 -11.01
CA ASP A 267 -4.51 -14.10 -10.17
C ASP A 267 -4.85 -15.36 -9.36
N PRO A 268 -4.72 -15.36 -8.02
CA PRO A 268 -5.10 -16.50 -7.20
C PRO A 268 -6.62 -16.63 -7.14
N ALA A 269 -7.12 -17.87 -7.14
CA ALA A 269 -8.54 -18.14 -6.96
C ALA A 269 -8.93 -17.85 -5.49
N VAL A 270 -9.56 -16.71 -5.26
CA VAL A 270 -9.88 -16.15 -3.94
C VAL A 270 -11.29 -15.60 -3.90
N ARG A 271 -11.90 -15.53 -2.71
CA ARG A 271 -13.32 -15.17 -2.58
C ARG A 271 -13.57 -13.69 -2.30
N HIS A 272 -12.71 -13.06 -1.49
CA HIS A 272 -12.94 -11.74 -0.93
C HIS A 272 -11.65 -10.92 -0.90
N ASN A 273 -11.67 -9.68 -1.40
CA ASN A 273 -10.69 -8.66 -1.01
C ASN A 273 -10.98 -8.24 0.44
N ILE A 274 -9.93 -8.15 1.27
CA ILE A 274 -10.03 -7.83 2.71
C ILE A 274 -9.34 -6.53 3.10
N GLU A 275 -8.75 -5.77 2.18
CA GLU A 275 -8.00 -4.51 2.44
C GLU A 275 -8.84 -3.48 3.19
N LYS A 276 -10.17 -3.52 3.02
CA LYS A 276 -11.13 -2.64 3.69
C LYS A 276 -11.70 -3.18 5.01
N THR A 277 -11.31 -4.39 5.44
CA THR A 277 -11.68 -4.93 6.75
C THR A 277 -10.72 -4.44 7.83
N ALA A 278 -11.13 -4.39 9.09
CA ALA A 278 -10.25 -4.01 10.21
C ALA A 278 -8.97 -4.87 10.29
N LEU A 279 -9.05 -6.16 9.92
CA LEU A 279 -7.90 -7.06 9.84
C LEU A 279 -6.96 -6.67 8.69
N GLY A 280 -7.48 -6.42 7.49
CA GLY A 280 -6.69 -5.98 6.33
C GLY A 280 -6.02 -4.63 6.57
N LEU A 281 -6.73 -3.67 7.16
CA LEU A 281 -6.19 -2.37 7.56
C LEU A 281 -5.05 -2.51 8.59
N SER A 282 -5.20 -3.39 9.57
CA SER A 282 -4.15 -3.67 10.56
C SER A 282 -2.91 -4.34 9.94
N ILE A 283 -3.12 -5.21 8.95
CA ILE A 283 -2.05 -5.83 8.16
C ILE A 283 -1.30 -4.76 7.34
N LEU A 284 -2.02 -3.92 6.57
CA LEU A 284 -1.42 -2.84 5.79
C LEU A 284 -0.62 -1.88 6.69
N ARG A 285 -1.15 -1.51 7.86
CA ARG A 285 -0.41 -0.68 8.83
C ARG A 285 0.86 -1.35 9.36
N THR A 286 0.84 -2.67 9.50
CA THR A 286 2.02 -3.44 9.92
C THR A 286 3.06 -3.55 8.78
N ILE A 287 2.60 -3.63 7.53
CA ILE A 287 3.49 -3.67 6.36
C ILE A 287 4.17 -2.32 6.13
N TYR A 288 3.40 -1.24 6.10
CA TYR A 288 3.87 0.14 5.89
C TYR A 288 4.24 0.81 7.22
N SER A 289 4.97 0.06 8.07
CA SER A 289 5.38 0.46 9.41
C SER A 289 6.68 1.26 9.48
N ASP A 290 7.31 1.53 8.33
CA ASP A 290 8.58 2.26 8.19
C ASP A 290 8.48 3.42 7.19
N THR A 291 9.60 4.13 6.99
CA THR A 291 9.73 5.17 5.96
C THR A 291 10.21 4.65 4.60
N GLN A 292 10.52 3.35 4.48
CA GLN A 292 10.98 2.75 3.22
C GLN A 292 9.84 2.52 2.23
N MET A 293 8.58 2.48 2.69
CA MET A 293 7.43 2.26 1.82
C MET A 293 6.26 3.17 2.13
N ILE A 294 5.53 3.55 1.10
CA ILE A 294 4.24 4.23 1.19
C ILE A 294 3.19 3.45 0.39
N TRP A 295 1.97 3.41 0.89
CA TRP A 295 0.79 2.98 0.15
C TRP A 295 -0.36 3.94 0.39
N GLY A 296 -1.27 4.08 -0.57
CA GLY A 296 -2.49 4.83 -0.36
C GLY A 296 -3.50 4.61 -1.48
N SER A 297 -4.76 4.91 -1.18
CA SER A 297 -5.88 4.66 -2.09
C SER A 297 -7.04 5.63 -1.88
N GLN A 298 -7.68 6.02 -2.99
CA GLN A 298 -8.93 6.79 -3.02
C GLN A 298 -10.17 5.94 -2.72
N GLU A 299 -10.05 4.60 -2.69
CA GLU A 299 -11.19 3.68 -2.55
C GLU A 299 -11.82 3.61 -1.14
N PHE A 300 -11.28 4.37 -0.19
CA PHE A 300 -11.74 4.50 1.18
C PHE A 300 -12.49 5.82 1.37
N HIS A 301 -13.31 5.91 2.43
CA HIS A 301 -13.89 7.19 2.85
C HIS A 301 -13.56 7.46 4.33
N PRO A 302 -12.69 8.42 4.66
CA PRO A 302 -11.83 9.20 3.76
C PRO A 302 -10.83 8.31 3.00
N GLY A 303 -10.25 8.82 1.91
CA GLY A 303 -9.13 8.15 1.25
C GLY A 303 -7.97 7.97 2.24
N MET A 304 -7.20 6.88 2.14
CA MET A 304 -6.19 6.54 3.17
C MET A 304 -4.78 6.47 2.60
N ILE A 305 -3.80 6.86 3.42
CA ILE A 305 -2.37 6.79 3.16
C ILE A 305 -1.70 6.12 4.38
N PHE A 306 -0.88 5.11 4.11
CA PHE A 306 -0.14 4.30 5.06
C PHE A 306 1.35 4.56 4.88
N PHE A 307 2.00 5.06 5.94
CA PHE A 307 3.41 5.46 5.93
C PHE A 307 3.92 5.59 7.38
N ASP A 308 5.15 5.18 7.68
CA ASP A 308 5.82 5.43 8.98
C ASP A 308 4.99 4.93 10.19
N GLY A 309 4.31 3.78 10.04
CA GLY A 309 3.44 3.19 11.07
C GLY A 309 2.16 3.96 11.37
N ALA A 310 1.88 5.02 10.59
CA ALA A 310 0.71 5.86 10.68
C ALA A 310 -0.30 5.58 9.55
N VAL A 311 -1.56 5.92 9.81
CA VAL A 311 -2.58 6.01 8.76
C VAL A 311 -3.15 7.43 8.73
N HIS A 312 -3.00 8.09 7.60
CA HIS A 312 -3.49 9.43 7.34
C HIS A 312 -4.69 9.37 6.40
N GLY A 313 -5.67 10.23 6.64
CA GLY A 313 -6.83 10.36 5.78
C GLY A 313 -6.75 11.63 4.92
N PHE A 314 -7.26 11.55 3.70
CA PHE A 314 -7.26 12.66 2.76
C PHE A 314 -8.61 12.84 2.05
N VAL A 315 -8.81 14.05 1.55
CA VAL A 315 -9.94 14.42 0.69
C VAL A 315 -9.40 15.27 -0.46
N SER A 316 -9.39 14.71 -1.68
CA SER A 316 -8.97 15.46 -2.87
C SER A 316 -9.93 16.62 -3.11
N ASN A 317 -9.40 17.84 -3.15
CA ASN A 317 -10.18 19.08 -3.21
C ASN A 317 -9.45 20.24 -3.92
N GLY A 318 -8.41 19.94 -4.71
CA GLY A 318 -7.60 20.93 -5.42
C GLY A 318 -6.62 21.74 -4.54
N ARG A 319 -6.35 21.27 -3.31
CA ARG A 319 -5.44 21.92 -2.35
C ARG A 319 -4.29 21.00 -1.97
N GLU A 320 -3.15 21.60 -1.69
CA GLU A 320 -1.93 20.89 -1.29
C GLU A 320 -2.05 20.28 0.12
N GLU A 321 -2.91 20.83 0.96
CA GLU A 321 -3.30 20.35 2.30
C GLU A 321 -4.40 19.26 2.23
N PHE A 322 -4.40 18.43 1.18
CA PHE A 322 -5.44 17.40 0.98
C PHE A 322 -5.37 16.28 2.03
N VAL A 323 -4.17 15.98 2.54
CA VAL A 323 -3.92 15.04 3.65
C VAL A 323 -4.06 15.81 4.98
N ASN A 324 -5.20 15.68 5.65
CA ASN A 324 -5.54 16.50 6.83
C ASN A 324 -6.29 15.75 7.95
N LEU A 325 -6.35 14.42 7.86
CA LEU A 325 -6.95 13.56 8.88
C LEU A 325 -5.94 12.54 9.41
N ARG A 326 -6.14 12.10 10.66
CA ARG A 326 -5.52 10.91 11.24
C ARG A 326 -6.59 9.83 11.36
N VAL A 327 -6.30 8.62 10.90
CA VAL A 327 -7.20 7.47 10.95
C VAL A 327 -6.71 6.48 12.03
N LYS A 328 -7.63 5.96 12.85
CA LYS A 328 -7.31 5.10 14.00
C LYS A 328 -7.41 3.62 13.61
N ILE A 329 -6.24 3.02 13.34
CA ILE A 329 -5.97 1.67 12.77
C ILE A 329 -6.77 0.46 13.35
N ASP A 330 -6.21 -0.35 14.25
CA ASP A 330 -4.92 -0.23 14.94
C ASP A 330 -3.76 -0.99 14.23
N ALA A 331 -2.64 -1.31 14.91
CA ALA A 331 -1.62 -2.23 14.38
C ALA A 331 -1.80 -3.68 14.91
N LEU A 332 -1.20 -4.65 14.23
CA LEU A 332 -1.05 -6.00 14.80
C LEU A 332 -0.04 -5.96 15.96
N ALA A 333 -0.33 -6.71 17.02
CA ALA A 333 0.57 -6.80 18.17
C ALA A 333 1.60 -7.90 17.90
N ILE A 334 2.87 -7.52 17.79
CA ILE A 334 3.99 -8.47 17.78
C ILE A 334 4.17 -8.98 19.23
N PRO A 335 4.26 -10.30 19.48
CA PRO A 335 4.31 -10.89 20.83
C PRO A 335 5.53 -10.50 21.70
#